data_AF-A0A6H3NSP4-F1
#
_entry.id   AF-A0A6H3NSP4-F1
#
_cell.length_a   1.000
_cell.length_b   1.000
_cell.length_c   1.000
_cell.angle_alpha   90.00
_cell.angle_beta   90.00
_cell.angle_gamma   90.00
#
_symmetry.space_group_name_H-M   'P 1'
#
loop_
_entity.id
_entity.type
_entity.pdbx_description
1 polymer ?
#
loop_
_entity_poly.entity_id
_entity_poly.type
_entity_poly.pdbx_seq_one_letter_code
_entity_poly.pdbx_strand_id
1 'polypeptide(L)' 'MGKVTVSPKFQVVIPKEIREQIGVKAGMKLEMITFGNRMELIPIEPIKKLKGSLAGMDSKLNRDGDRI' A
#
# COMPACT_ATOMS: atom_id res chain seq x y z
N MET A 1 -5.21 -20.36 -2.73
CA MET A 1 -6.52 -19.86 -2.25
C MET A 1 -6.47 -19.81 -0.73
N GLY A 2 -6.31 -18.62 -0.13
CA GLY A 2 -5.93 -18.48 1.27
C GLY A 2 -7.11 -18.09 2.17
N LYS A 3 -7.85 -19.07 2.69
CA LYS A 3 -8.78 -18.83 3.81
C LYS A 3 -7.98 -18.83 5.11
N VAL A 4 -8.22 -17.84 5.95
CA VAL A 4 -7.47 -17.62 7.19
C VAL A 4 -8.44 -17.39 8.33
N THR A 5 -8.17 -18.02 9.47
CA THR A 5 -8.98 -17.86 10.68
C THR A 5 -8.42 -16.70 11.50
N VAL A 6 -9.32 -15.88 12.03
CA VAL A 6 -8.98 -14.80 12.94
C VAL A 6 -8.61 -15.39 14.30
N SER A 7 -7.44 -15.03 14.84
CA SER A 7 -7.01 -15.49 16.16
C SER A 7 -7.79 -14.78 17.29
N PRO A 8 -7.76 -15.26 18.54
CA PRO A 8 -8.43 -14.62 19.67
C PRO A 8 -8.01 -13.16 19.93
N LYS A 9 -6.84 -12.77 19.43
CA LYS A 9 -6.34 -11.38 19.50
C LYS A 9 -6.67 -10.57 18.24
N PHE A 10 -7.65 -11.02 17.46
CA PHE A 10 -8.04 -10.43 16.19
C PHE A 10 -6.91 -10.35 15.15
N GLN A 11 -5.93 -11.27 15.23
CA GLN A 11 -4.83 -11.31 14.28
C GLN A 11 -5.16 -12.26 13.15
N VAL A 12 -4.79 -11.87 11.92
CA VAL A 12 -4.90 -12.71 10.73
C VAL A 12 -3.50 -13.06 10.26
N VAL A 13 -3.22 -14.35 10.13
CA VAL A 13 -1.94 -14.81 9.58
C VAL A 13 -1.98 -14.68 8.06
N ILE A 14 -1.04 -13.94 7.48
CA ILE A 14 -0.94 -13.80 6.02
C ILE A 14 -0.32 -15.08 5.44
N PRO A 15 -1.02 -15.82 4.54
CA PRO A 15 -0.51 -17.05 3.95
C PRO A 15 0.78 -16.81 3.15
N LYS A 16 1.60 -17.85 3.03
CA LYS A 16 2.88 -17.78 2.30
C LYS A 16 2.72 -17.26 0.87
N GLU A 17 1.76 -17.80 0.12
CA GLU A 17 1.45 -17.40 -1.26
C GLU A 17 1.24 -15.88 -1.40
N ILE A 18 0.45 -15.28 -0.50
CA ILE A 18 0.15 -13.84 -0.53
C ILE A 18 1.37 -13.01 -0.11
N ARG A 19 2.15 -13.48 0.88
CA ARG A 19 3.40 -12.81 1.26
C ARG A 19 4.38 -12.72 0.10
N GLU A 20 4.50 -13.79 -0.69
CA GLU A 20 5.40 -13.84 -1.84
C GLU A 20 4.91 -12.98 -3.00
N GLN A 21 3.60 -12.99 -3.28
CA GLN A 21 3.01 -12.17 -4.36
C GLN A 21 3.12 -10.66 -4.10
N ILE A 22 2.83 -10.22 -2.86
CA ILE A 22 2.81 -8.80 -2.50
C ILE A 22 4.20 -8.34 -2.01
N GLY A 23 5.11 -9.26 -1.74
CA GLY A 23 6.45 -8.95 -1.21
C GLY A 23 6.42 -8.47 0.25
N VAL A 24 5.45 -8.93 1.05
CA VAL A 24 5.31 -8.57 2.46
C VAL A 24 6.49 -9.11 3.27
N LYS A 25 7.16 -8.23 4.03
CA LYS A 25 8.30 -8.57 4.89
C LYS A 25 7.94 -8.39 6.37
N ALA A 26 8.58 -9.17 7.24
CA ALA A 26 8.45 -8.97 8.68
C ALA A 26 8.91 -7.54 9.06
N GLY A 27 8.13 -6.86 9.91
CA GLY A 27 8.39 -5.47 10.31
C GLY A 27 7.87 -4.40 9.35
N MET A 28 7.28 -4.79 8.21
CA MET A 28 6.57 -3.87 7.32
C MET A 28 5.37 -3.24 8.04
N LYS A 29 5.19 -1.93 7.88
CA LYS A 29 4.04 -1.21 8.41
C LYS A 29 2.94 -1.15 7.36
N LEU A 30 1.72 -1.46 7.78
CA LEU A 30 0.53 -1.41 6.95
C LEU A 30 -0.47 -0.47 7.61
N GLU A 31 -1.11 0.37 6.80
CA GLU A 31 -2.31 1.10 7.17
C GLU A 31 -3.52 0.23 6.84
N MET A 32 -4.50 0.20 7.74
CA MET A 32 -5.74 -0.57 7.54
C MET A 32 -6.90 0.40 7.37
N ILE A 33 -7.61 0.29 6.25
CA ILE A 33 -8.82 1.07 5.99
C ILE A 33 -10.00 0.14 5.75
N THR A 34 -11.21 0.61 6.08
CA THR A 34 -12.45 -0.09 5.77
C THR A 34 -13.06 0.51 4.52
N PHE A 35 -13.40 -0.33 3.56
CA PHE A 35 -14.08 0.09 2.33
C PHE A 35 -15.29 -0.81 2.11
N GLY A 36 -16.47 -0.29 2.46
CA GLY A 36 -17.72 -1.06 2.43
C GLY A 36 -17.64 -2.27 3.36
N ASN A 37 -17.64 -3.47 2.77
CA ASN A 37 -17.62 -4.75 3.50
C ASN A 37 -16.26 -5.46 3.49
N ARG A 38 -15.18 -4.79 3.07
CA ARG A 38 -13.82 -5.33 3.08
C ARG A 38 -12.84 -4.41 3.81
N MET A 39 -11.76 -5.01 4.30
CA MET A 39 -10.60 -4.27 4.82
C MET A 39 -9.52 -4.23 3.74
N GLU A 40 -8.92 -3.07 3.53
CA GLU A 40 -7.76 -2.90 2.65
C GLU A 40 -6.53 -2.59 3.51
N LEU A 41 -5.42 -3.24 3.16
CA LEU A 41 -4.13 -3.11 3.83
C LEU A 41 -3.15 -2.43 2.88
N ILE A 42 -2.73 -1.21 3.22
CA ILE A 42 -1.90 -0.37 2.37
C ILE A 42 -0.49 -0.29 2.97
N PRO A 43 0.57 -0.65 2.21
CA PRO A 43 1.95 -0.41 2.62
C PRO A 43 2.23 1.05 2.97
N ILE A 44 2.75 1.30 4.18
CA ILE A 44 3.26 2.62 4.53
C ILE A 44 4.74 2.66 4.13
N GLU A 45 5.02 3.29 2.99
CA GLU A 45 6.38 3.51 2.52
C GLU A 45 6.93 4.86 3.03
N PRO A 46 8.16 4.91 3.57
CA PRO A 46 8.75 6.16 4.00
C PRO A 46 8.96 7.10 2.81
N ILE A 47 8.64 8.39 2.99
CA ILE A 47 8.72 9.42 1.93
C ILE A 47 10.09 9.49 1.25
N LYS A 48 11.17 9.13 1.96
CA LYS A 48 12.53 9.04 1.42
C LYS A 48 12.65 8.09 0.22
N LYS A 49 11.87 7.01 0.17
CA LYS A 49 11.83 6.07 -0.95
C LYS A 49 11.15 6.64 -2.20
N LEU A 50 10.30 7.66 -2.04
CA LEU A 50 9.62 8.32 -3.17
C LEU A 50 10.54 9.31 -3.90
N LYS A 51 11.69 9.66 -3.32
CA LYS A 51 12.64 10.57 -3.95
C LYS A 51 13.14 9.96 -5.27
N GLY A 52 12.88 10.65 -6.38
CA GLY A 52 13.27 10.20 -7.72
C GLY A 52 12.31 9.17 -8.35
N SER A 53 11.19 8.83 -7.69
CA SER A 53 10.19 7.89 -8.23
C SER A 53 9.53 8.37 -9.54
N LEU A 54 9.55 9.68 -9.80
CA LEU A 54 9.00 10.31 -11.01
C LEU A 54 10.10 10.73 -12.01
N ALA A 55 11.30 10.14 -11.92
CA ALA A 55 12.38 10.44 -12.86
C ALA A 55 11.96 10.11 -14.30
N GLY A 56 12.04 11.11 -15.20
CA GLY A 56 11.63 10.97 -16.60
C GLY A 56 10.16 11.26 -16.90
N MET A 57 9.37 11.68 -15.91
CA MET A 57 8.00 12.15 -16.13
C MET A 57 8.01 13.48 -16.90
N ASP A 58 7.15 13.62 -17.92
CA ASP A 58 6.93 14.90 -18.59
C ASP A 58 6.28 15.88 -17.62
N SER A 59 6.98 16.96 -17.30
CA SER A 59 6.55 18.01 -16.38
C SER A 59 5.80 19.14 -17.08
N LYS A 60 5.54 19.04 -18.39
CA LYS A 60 4.75 20.02 -19.14
C LYS A 60 3.29 19.98 -18.70
N LEU A 61 2.97 20.80 -17.70
CA LEU A 61 1.61 21.06 -17.27
C LEU A 61 1.09 22.34 -17.97
N ASN A 62 0.00 22.20 -18.73
CA ASN A 62 -0.70 23.37 -19.27
C ASN A 62 -1.52 23.97 -18.12
N ARG A 63 -1.09 25.11 -17.59
CA ARG A 63 -1.77 25.81 -16.48
C ARG A 63 -2.78 26.80 -17.06
N ASP A 64 -4.00 26.79 -16.54
CA ASP A 64 -4.99 27.81 -16.86
C ASP A 64 -4.49 29.18 -16.38
N GLY A 65 -4.82 30.27 -17.09
CA GLY A 65 -4.25 31.61 -16.87
C GLY A 65 -4.50 32.22 -15.48
N ASP A 66 -5.46 31.70 -14.72
CA ASP A 66 -5.76 32.05 -13.32
C ASP A 66 -4.82 31.35 -12.31
N ARG A 67 -4.03 30.36 -12.76
CA ARG A 67 -3.19 29.52 -11.89
C ARG A 67 -1.70 29.76 -12.10
N ILE A 68 -1.31 31.02 -12.34
CA ILE A 68 0.07 31.49 -12.43
C ILE A 68 0.51 32.09 -11.10
#